data_AF-A0A5B9E0P6-F1
#
_entry.id   AF-A0A5B9E0P6-F1
#
_cell.length_a   1.000
_cell.length_b   1.000
_cell.length_c   1.000
_cell.angle_alpha   90.00
_cell.angle_beta   90.00
_cell.angle_gamma   90.00
#
_symmetry.space_group_name_H-M   'P 1'
#
loop_
_entity.id
_entity.type
_entity.pdbx_description
1 polymer ?
#
loop_
_entity_poly.entity_id
_entity_poly.type
_entity_poly.pdbx_seq_one_letter_code
_entity_poly.pdbx_strand_id
1 'polypeptide(L)'
;MALGARVSAPENRAEQVPTHIARAPEDVATHGELPSYGLVASSAATERTGSHSGIRLVLPPPISANRYWRSFVPRGGSRAITCVSDEARAYKRDALKLALAAGVRSPIRGRVALDVQLYPARPLDWAKRSRKDPDGWADSVRCIDLDNVLKVLLDALKGVAFGDDSWVRSLHAQRMEPDEHGARVVVTISPLVRERVAPELPL
;
A
#
# COMPACT_ATOMS: atom_id res chain seq x y z
N MET A 1 -51.84 38.73 -4.16
CA MET A 1 -51.55 39.60 -3.00
C MET A 1 -51.21 38.68 -1.83
N ALA A 2 -49.93 38.50 -1.48
CA ALA A 2 -49.17 39.29 -0.49
C ALA A 2 -49.81 39.21 0.90
N LEU A 3 -49.14 38.97 2.02
CA LEU A 3 -47.74 38.77 2.42
C LEU A 3 -47.85 38.13 3.83
N GLY A 4 -46.91 37.32 4.29
CA GLY A 4 -46.06 37.80 5.38
C GLY A 4 -45.68 36.70 6.37
N ALA A 5 -44.37 36.51 6.51
CA ALA A 5 -43.68 35.51 7.29
C ALA A 5 -43.79 35.70 8.81
N ARG A 6 -43.56 34.64 9.59
CA ARG A 6 -42.70 34.66 10.79
C ARG A 6 -41.99 33.32 10.95
N VAL A 7 -40.67 33.42 11.03
CA VAL A 7 -39.69 32.38 11.27
C VAL A 7 -39.54 32.20 12.78
N SER A 8 -39.61 30.98 13.29
CA SER A 8 -39.15 30.63 14.64
C SER A 8 -38.05 29.59 14.53
N ALA A 9 -36.90 29.92 15.11
CA ALA A 9 -35.69 29.11 15.18
C ALA A 9 -35.88 27.91 16.14
N PRO A 10 -35.16 26.79 15.91
CA PRO A 10 -35.13 25.70 16.88
C PRO A 10 -34.18 26.01 18.05
N GLU A 11 -34.71 25.92 19.27
CA GLU A 11 -33.95 25.98 20.53
C GLU A 11 -32.97 24.81 20.65
N ASN A 12 -31.74 25.18 20.97
CA ASN A 12 -30.58 24.31 21.08
C ASN A 12 -30.57 23.69 22.49
N ARG A 13 -31.02 22.43 22.63
CA ARG A 13 -31.00 21.71 23.91
C ARG A 13 -29.70 20.91 23.99
N ALA A 14 -28.73 21.48 24.70
CA ALA A 14 -27.47 20.84 25.04
C ALA A 14 -27.75 19.60 25.91
N GLU A 15 -27.49 18.42 25.35
CA GLU A 15 -27.40 17.17 26.11
C GLU A 15 -26.11 17.19 26.94
N GLN A 16 -26.28 17.29 28.25
CA GLN A 16 -25.22 17.17 29.24
C GLN A 16 -24.88 15.69 29.41
N VAL A 17 -23.65 15.31 29.05
CA VAL A 17 -23.08 13.98 29.31
C VAL A 17 -22.54 13.96 30.74
N PRO A 18 -22.98 13.06 31.64
CA PRO A 18 -22.43 12.97 32.98
C PRO A 18 -21.07 12.27 32.97
N THR A 19 -20.04 12.99 33.38
CA THR A 19 -18.69 12.48 33.67
C THR A 19 -18.70 11.79 35.04
N HIS A 20 -18.58 10.46 35.06
CA HIS A 20 -18.26 9.70 36.27
C HIS A 20 -16.98 8.89 36.04
N ILE A 21 -15.85 9.50 36.40
CA ILE A 21 -14.56 8.84 36.54
C ILE A 21 -14.51 8.30 37.97
N ALA A 22 -14.59 6.98 38.10
CA ALA A 22 -14.35 6.29 39.36
C ALA A 22 -12.83 6.26 39.64
N ARG A 23 -12.44 6.76 40.82
CA ARG A 23 -11.09 6.67 41.39
C ARG A 23 -10.88 5.27 41.98
N ALA A 24 -9.84 4.57 41.55
CA ALA A 24 -9.34 3.36 42.20
C ALA A 24 -8.23 3.72 43.21
N PRO A 25 -8.06 2.96 44.31
CA PRO A 25 -7.13 3.28 45.39
C PRO A 25 -5.67 2.98 45.05
N GLU A 26 -4.79 3.79 45.63
CA GLU A 26 -3.33 3.68 45.58
C GLU A 26 -2.86 2.55 46.50
N ASP A 27 -2.12 1.58 45.96
CA ASP A 27 -1.26 0.69 46.72
C ASP A 27 0.14 0.71 46.13
N VAL A 28 1.07 1.19 46.95
CA VAL A 28 2.51 1.30 46.72
C VAL A 28 3.17 -0.05 46.99
N ALA A 29 3.81 -0.64 45.98
CA ALA A 29 4.76 -1.73 46.18
C ALA A 29 5.83 -1.76 45.07
N THR A 30 7.02 -1.31 45.44
CA THR A 30 8.36 -1.85 45.10
C THR A 30 8.80 -2.00 43.63
N HIS A 31 9.82 -1.21 43.32
CA HIS A 31 10.69 -1.27 42.14
C HIS A 31 11.28 -2.67 41.92
N GLY A 32 10.87 -3.32 40.84
CA GLY A 32 11.64 -4.36 40.15
C GLY A 32 12.15 -3.78 38.83
N GLU A 33 13.48 -3.78 38.65
CA GLU A 33 14.17 -3.40 37.42
C GLU A 33 13.53 -4.03 36.17
N LEU A 34 13.06 -3.19 35.25
CA LEU A 34 12.83 -3.61 33.87
C LEU A 34 14.19 -3.62 33.17
N PRO A 35 14.62 -4.73 32.53
CA PRO A 35 15.84 -4.74 31.76
C PRO A 35 15.69 -3.77 30.60
N SER A 36 16.55 -2.75 30.59
CA SER A 36 16.72 -1.81 29.48
C SER A 36 17.04 -2.60 28.21
N TYR A 37 16.09 -2.71 27.29
CA TYR A 37 16.38 -3.17 25.93
C TYR A 37 17.23 -2.12 25.25
N GLY A 38 18.54 -2.39 25.23
CA GLY A 38 19.54 -1.55 24.59
C GLY A 38 19.18 -1.29 23.13
N LEU A 39 19.20 -0.01 22.78
CA LEU A 39 19.16 0.48 21.41
C LEU A 39 20.48 0.08 20.72
N VAL A 40 20.55 -1.12 20.16
CA VAL A 40 21.63 -1.49 19.24
C VAL A 40 21.34 -0.85 17.88
N ALA A 41 21.95 0.31 17.66
CA ALA A 41 22.13 0.87 16.33
C ALA A 41 23.04 -0.07 15.52
N SER A 42 22.45 -1.06 14.84
CA SER A 42 23.16 -1.87 13.86
C SER A 42 23.11 -1.19 12.49
N SER A 43 24.06 -0.28 12.29
CA SER A 43 24.56 0.09 10.98
C SER A 43 25.32 -1.11 10.41
N ALA A 44 24.66 -1.86 9.54
CA ALA A 44 25.35 -2.70 8.57
C ALA A 44 24.49 -2.75 7.30
N ALA A 45 24.94 -2.03 6.28
CA ALA A 45 24.55 -2.31 4.91
C ALA A 45 24.98 -3.74 4.62
N THR A 46 24.06 -4.70 4.76
CA THR A 46 24.28 -6.07 4.32
C THR A 46 24.52 -6.04 2.82
N GLU A 47 25.78 -6.24 2.45
CA GLU A 47 26.20 -6.58 1.09
C GLU A 47 25.31 -7.72 0.60
N ARG A 48 24.44 -7.41 -0.37
CA ARG A 48 23.59 -8.39 -1.03
C ARG A 48 24.43 -9.19 -2.01
N THR A 49 25.26 -10.09 -1.48
CA THR A 49 25.94 -11.10 -2.29
C THR A 49 24.97 -12.23 -2.59
N GLY A 50 24.50 -12.26 -3.83
CA GLY A 50 23.60 -13.26 -4.37
C GLY A 50 22.95 -12.74 -5.64
N SER A 51 23.70 -12.75 -6.75
CA SER A 51 23.18 -12.46 -8.08
C SER A 51 22.18 -13.54 -8.48
N HIS A 52 20.95 -13.39 -8.01
CA HIS A 52 19.79 -13.97 -8.64
C HIS A 52 19.07 -12.81 -9.31
N SER A 53 19.02 -12.84 -10.64
CA SER A 53 18.50 -11.77 -11.49
C SER A 53 17.09 -11.38 -11.04
N GLY A 54 16.98 -10.32 -10.24
CA GLY A 54 15.71 -9.75 -9.85
C GLY A 54 14.96 -9.24 -11.08
N ILE A 55 13.64 -9.29 -11.02
CA ILE A 55 12.76 -8.76 -12.06
C ILE A 55 12.50 -7.30 -11.72
N ARG A 56 12.76 -6.37 -12.65
CA ARG A 56 12.36 -4.97 -12.51
C ARG A 56 11.33 -4.61 -13.58
N LEU A 57 10.14 -4.19 -13.16
CA LEU A 57 9.05 -3.79 -14.05
C LEU A 57 8.69 -2.32 -13.83
N VAL A 58 8.35 -1.65 -14.93
CA VAL A 58 7.71 -0.34 -14.91
C VAL A 58 6.30 -0.54 -15.43
N LEU A 59 5.31 -0.30 -14.58
CA LEU A 59 3.90 -0.53 -14.84
C LEU A 59 3.13 0.80 -14.85
N PRO A 60 2.03 0.91 -15.61
CA PRO A 60 1.11 2.03 -15.47
C PRO A 60 0.59 2.12 -14.02
N PRO A 61 0.12 3.29 -13.58
CA PRO A 61 -0.45 3.41 -12.25
C PRO A 61 -1.68 2.51 -12.16
N PRO A 62 -1.86 1.75 -11.07
CA PRO A 62 -3.03 0.90 -10.93
C PRO A 62 -4.30 1.74 -10.82
N ILE A 63 -5.42 1.14 -11.20
CA ILE A 63 -6.73 1.63 -10.78
C ILE A 63 -6.90 1.40 -9.26
N SER A 64 -7.78 2.16 -8.63
CA SER A 64 -8.06 1.94 -7.20
C SER A 64 -8.67 0.55 -6.95
N ALA A 65 -8.40 -0.03 -5.79
CA ALA A 65 -8.93 -1.29 -5.32
C ALA A 65 -10.46 -1.36 -5.45
N ASN A 66 -11.14 -0.25 -5.17
CA ASN A 66 -12.61 -0.15 -5.28
C ASN A 66 -13.10 -0.21 -6.74
N ARG A 67 -12.29 0.22 -7.71
CA ARG A 67 -12.56 0.01 -9.15
C ARG A 67 -12.11 -1.38 -9.60
N TYR A 68 -11.10 -1.94 -8.94
CA TYR A 68 -10.52 -3.22 -9.27
C TYR A 68 -11.46 -4.38 -8.92
N TRP A 69 -11.90 -4.44 -7.66
CA TRP A 69 -12.87 -5.41 -7.16
C TRP A 69 -14.26 -4.75 -7.11
N ARG A 70 -15.19 -5.31 -7.88
CA ARG A 70 -16.59 -4.87 -7.94
C ARG A 70 -17.45 -5.86 -7.17
N SER A 71 -18.27 -5.36 -6.26
CA SER A 71 -19.27 -6.18 -5.57
C SER A 71 -20.65 -5.89 -6.14
N PHE A 72 -21.40 -6.95 -6.45
CA PHE A 72 -22.80 -6.83 -6.84
C PHE A 72 -23.62 -7.98 -6.26
N VAL A 73 -24.91 -7.76 -6.07
CA VAL A 73 -25.86 -8.82 -5.68
C VAL A 73 -26.53 -9.31 -6.95
N PRO A 74 -26.35 -10.58 -7.35
CA PRO A 74 -27.05 -11.14 -8.49
C PRO A 74 -28.57 -11.01 -8.34
N ARG A 75 -29.30 -10.84 -9.44
CA ARG A 75 -30.77 -10.80 -9.40
C ARG A 75 -31.30 -12.09 -8.77
N GLY A 76 -32.09 -11.96 -7.71
CA GLY A 76 -32.62 -13.09 -6.93
C GLY A 76 -31.67 -13.66 -5.87
N GLY A 77 -30.46 -13.12 -5.73
CA GLY A 77 -29.51 -13.50 -4.68
C GLY A 77 -29.66 -12.62 -3.43
N SER A 78 -29.26 -13.16 -2.28
CA SER A 78 -29.18 -12.43 -1.00
C SER A 78 -27.75 -12.06 -0.58
N ARG A 79 -26.74 -12.54 -1.31
CA ARG A 79 -25.31 -12.36 -0.97
C ARG A 79 -24.60 -11.59 -2.08
N ALA A 80 -23.78 -10.62 -1.68
CA ALA A 80 -22.90 -9.92 -2.60
C ALA A 80 -21.77 -10.84 -3.09
N ILE A 81 -21.50 -10.81 -4.39
CA ILE A 81 -20.37 -11.51 -5.02
C ILE A 81 -19.36 -10.46 -5.46
N THR A 82 -18.09 -10.69 -5.12
CA THR A 82 -16.96 -9.86 -5.57
C THR A 82 -16.37 -10.44 -6.85
N CYS A 83 -16.29 -9.63 -7.90
CA CYS A 83 -15.63 -9.97 -9.14
C CYS A 83 -14.55 -8.93 -9.51
N VAL A 84 -13.57 -9.34 -10.32
CA VAL A 84 -12.63 -8.39 -10.93
C VAL A 84 -13.32 -7.65 -12.08
N SER A 85 -13.13 -6.33 -12.14
CA SER A 85 -13.68 -5.48 -13.20
C SER A 85 -12.98 -5.71 -14.55
N ASP A 86 -13.57 -5.19 -15.62
CA ASP A 86 -12.92 -5.23 -16.95
C ASP A 86 -11.64 -4.40 -16.99
N GLU A 87 -11.61 -3.28 -16.26
CA GLU A 87 -10.40 -2.47 -16.08
C GLU A 87 -9.31 -3.24 -15.32
N ALA A 88 -9.69 -4.02 -14.30
CA ALA A 88 -8.76 -4.90 -13.59
C ALA A 88 -8.17 -5.96 -14.52
N ARG A 89 -9.00 -6.59 -15.36
CA ARG A 89 -8.53 -7.55 -16.37
C ARG A 89 -7.60 -6.89 -17.39
N ALA A 90 -7.91 -5.67 -17.83
CA ALA A 90 -7.04 -4.90 -18.71
C ALA A 90 -5.67 -4.64 -18.06
N TYR A 91 -5.67 -4.17 -16.80
CA TYR A 91 -4.45 -3.95 -16.03
C TYR A 91 -3.62 -5.22 -15.86
N LYS A 92 -4.24 -6.38 -15.56
CA LYS A 92 -3.54 -7.68 -15.49
C LYS A 92 -2.90 -8.06 -16.82
N ARG A 93 -3.58 -7.84 -17.95
CA ARG A 93 -3.02 -8.10 -19.29
C ARG A 93 -1.82 -7.20 -19.57
N ASP A 94 -1.90 -5.93 -19.20
CA ASP A 94 -0.81 -4.98 -19.43
C ASP A 94 0.40 -5.30 -18.54
N ALA A 95 0.18 -5.68 -17.28
CA ALA A 95 1.23 -6.17 -16.40
C ALA A 95 1.93 -7.42 -16.98
N LEU A 96 1.18 -8.39 -17.50
CA LEU A 96 1.74 -9.57 -18.17
C LEU A 96 2.56 -9.18 -19.41
N LYS A 97 2.03 -8.32 -20.28
CA LYS A 97 2.75 -7.86 -21.48
C LYS A 97 4.07 -7.18 -21.12
N LEU A 98 4.04 -6.29 -20.12
CA LEU A 98 5.22 -5.57 -19.66
C LEU A 98 6.24 -6.50 -19.01
N ALA A 99 5.78 -7.51 -18.26
CA ALA A 99 6.65 -8.55 -17.72
C ALA A 99 7.33 -9.37 -18.82
N LEU A 100 6.58 -9.79 -19.84
CA LEU A 100 7.14 -10.50 -20.99
C LEU A 100 8.16 -9.63 -21.75
N ALA A 101 7.85 -8.35 -21.94
CA ALA A 101 8.76 -7.39 -22.57
C ALA A 101 10.05 -7.17 -21.75
N ALA A 102 9.96 -7.22 -20.42
CA ALA A 102 11.10 -7.18 -19.51
C ALA A 102 11.89 -8.49 -19.42
N GLY A 103 11.57 -9.50 -20.24
CA GLY A 103 12.28 -10.77 -20.28
C GLY A 103 11.80 -11.81 -19.26
N VAL A 104 10.74 -11.53 -18.51
CA VAL A 104 10.14 -12.54 -17.61
C VAL A 104 9.54 -13.64 -18.47
N ARG A 105 9.96 -14.89 -18.23
CA ARG A 105 9.45 -16.08 -18.93
C ARG A 105 8.76 -17.05 -17.99
N SER A 106 9.19 -17.06 -16.73
CA SER A 106 8.61 -17.87 -15.67
C SER A 106 8.62 -17.07 -14.37
N PRO A 107 7.60 -17.25 -13.51
CA PRO A 107 7.60 -16.66 -12.17
C PRO A 107 8.81 -17.12 -11.35
N ILE A 108 9.31 -16.24 -10.48
CA ILE A 108 10.29 -16.61 -9.45
C ILE A 108 9.66 -17.67 -8.54
N ARG A 109 10.40 -18.75 -8.30
CA ARG A 109 9.99 -19.82 -7.39
C ARG A 109 10.43 -19.52 -5.96
N GLY A 110 9.59 -19.89 -5.00
CA GLY A 110 9.87 -19.71 -3.58
C GLY A 110 9.67 -18.27 -3.11
N ARG A 111 10.32 -17.93 -2.00
CA ARG A 111 10.12 -16.65 -1.29
C ARG A 111 10.68 -15.49 -2.10
N VAL A 112 9.99 -14.36 -2.08
CA VAL A 112 10.39 -13.14 -2.78
C VAL A 112 10.34 -11.92 -1.86
N ALA A 113 11.16 -10.93 -2.20
CA ALA A 113 11.10 -9.57 -1.68
C ALA A 113 10.63 -8.62 -2.78
N LEU A 114 9.78 -7.66 -2.42
CA LEU A 114 9.27 -6.62 -3.30
C LEU A 114 9.74 -5.26 -2.81
N ASP A 115 10.33 -4.46 -3.71
CA ASP A 115 10.54 -3.02 -3.54
C ASP A 115 9.62 -2.29 -4.53
N VAL A 116 8.73 -1.45 -4.00
CA VAL A 116 7.69 -0.76 -4.77
C VAL A 116 7.86 0.75 -4.64
N GLN A 117 7.95 1.42 -5.77
CA GLN A 117 8.05 2.87 -5.87
C GLN A 117 6.88 3.41 -6.70
N LEU A 118 6.01 4.16 -6.06
CA LEU A 118 4.84 4.79 -6.68
C LEU A 118 5.17 6.24 -7.06
N TYR A 119 5.16 6.54 -8.36
CA TYR A 119 5.35 7.90 -8.88
C TYR A 119 3.97 8.50 -9.23
N PRO A 120 3.53 9.57 -8.55
CA PRO A 120 2.29 10.28 -8.87
C PRO A 120 2.37 11.00 -10.23
N ALA A 121 1.21 11.35 -10.78
CA ALA A 121 1.16 12.19 -11.98
C ALA A 121 1.63 13.61 -11.65
N ARG A 122 2.63 14.12 -12.38
CA ARG A 122 3.03 15.52 -12.28
C ARG A 122 1.87 16.42 -12.74
N PRO A 123 1.38 17.34 -11.90
CA PRO A 123 0.28 18.22 -12.28
C PRO A 123 0.74 19.25 -13.31
N LEU A 124 -0.18 19.76 -14.15
CA LEU A 124 0.15 20.71 -15.21
C LEU A 124 0.71 22.04 -14.69
N ASP A 125 0.31 22.45 -13.48
CA ASP A 125 0.74 23.67 -12.81
C ASP A 125 1.98 23.49 -11.92
N TRP A 126 2.68 22.33 -12.01
CA TRP A 126 3.83 22.00 -11.14
C TRP A 126 4.86 23.12 -11.06
N ALA A 127 5.19 23.78 -12.19
CA ALA A 127 6.18 24.84 -12.24
C ALA A 127 5.78 26.07 -11.41
N LYS A 128 4.48 26.36 -11.34
CA LYS A 128 3.95 27.43 -10.49
C LYS A 128 4.03 27.03 -9.01
N ARG A 129 3.70 25.77 -8.69
CA ARG A 129 3.76 25.26 -7.31
C ARG A 129 5.19 25.21 -6.79
N SER A 130 6.13 24.69 -7.58
CA SER A 130 7.56 24.60 -7.25
C SER A 130 8.19 25.97 -7.04
N ARG A 131 7.79 27.01 -7.79
CA ARG A 131 8.25 28.39 -7.51
C ARG A 131 7.74 28.94 -6.19
N LYS A 132 6.57 28.51 -5.73
CA LYS A 132 5.94 28.98 -4.49
C LYS A 132 6.47 28.21 -3.27
N ASP A 133 6.70 26.92 -3.43
CA ASP A 133 7.14 25.99 -2.39
C ASP A 133 8.06 24.93 -3.02
N PRO A 134 9.38 25.20 -3.13
CA PRO A 134 10.31 24.32 -3.82
C PRO A 134 10.39 22.92 -3.20
N ASP A 135 10.24 22.83 -1.88
CA ASP A 135 10.48 21.60 -1.12
C ASP A 135 9.20 20.80 -0.85
N GLY A 136 8.04 21.46 -0.71
CA GLY A 136 6.78 20.82 -0.32
C GLY A 136 5.70 20.75 -1.41
N TRP A 137 5.93 21.31 -2.61
CA TRP A 137 4.85 21.42 -3.61
C TRP A 137 4.22 20.07 -4.00
N ALA A 138 5.01 19.00 -3.93
CA ALA A 138 4.64 17.66 -4.35
C ALA A 138 3.75 16.92 -3.32
N ASP A 139 3.79 17.32 -2.05
CA ASP A 139 3.00 16.70 -0.97
C ASP A 139 1.49 16.80 -1.24
N SER A 140 1.07 17.91 -1.84
CA SER A 140 -0.33 18.19 -2.21
C SER A 140 -0.82 17.45 -3.47
N VAL A 141 0.07 16.74 -4.18
CA VAL A 141 -0.31 16.06 -5.42
C VAL A 141 -1.20 14.86 -5.11
N ARG A 142 -2.31 14.74 -5.85
CA ARG A 142 -3.23 13.61 -5.69
C ARG A 142 -2.52 12.32 -6.11
N CYS A 143 -2.47 11.36 -5.19
CA CYS A 143 -1.92 10.04 -5.40
C CYS A 143 -2.89 8.98 -4.85
N ILE A 144 -2.79 7.74 -5.34
CA ILE A 144 -3.49 6.60 -4.75
C ILE A 144 -2.67 6.15 -3.53
N ASP A 145 -3.35 5.70 -2.48
CA ASP A 145 -2.69 5.19 -1.28
C ASP A 145 -1.82 3.97 -1.58
N LEU A 146 -0.70 3.83 -0.85
CA LEU A 146 0.27 2.76 -1.09
C LEU A 146 -0.34 1.37 -0.87
N ASP A 147 -1.15 1.18 0.16
CA ASP A 147 -1.82 -0.10 0.44
C ASP A 147 -2.75 -0.52 -0.70
N ASN A 148 -3.45 0.44 -1.30
CA ASN A 148 -4.34 0.25 -2.43
C ASN A 148 -3.55 -0.16 -3.69
N VAL A 149 -2.43 0.52 -3.95
CA VAL A 149 -1.48 0.16 -5.00
C VAL A 149 -0.93 -1.25 -4.79
N LEU A 150 -0.47 -1.57 -3.59
CA LEU A 150 0.08 -2.88 -3.24
C LEU A 150 -0.95 -3.99 -3.44
N LYS A 151 -2.18 -3.79 -2.98
CA LYS A 151 -3.25 -4.79 -3.13
C LYS A 151 -3.48 -5.15 -4.59
N VAL A 152 -3.52 -4.15 -5.47
CA VAL A 152 -3.72 -4.35 -6.92
C VAL A 152 -2.49 -4.94 -7.60
N LEU A 153 -1.28 -4.49 -7.24
CA LEU A 153 -0.03 -5.01 -7.80
C LEU A 153 0.20 -6.48 -7.47
N LEU A 154 -0.04 -6.87 -6.21
CA LEU A 154 0.14 -8.25 -5.77
C LEU A 154 -0.76 -9.20 -6.55
N ASP A 155 -2.04 -8.84 -6.75
CA ASP A 155 -2.96 -9.66 -7.55
C ASP A 155 -2.60 -9.67 -9.05
N ALA A 156 -2.09 -8.55 -9.59
CA ALA A 156 -1.72 -8.45 -11.00
C ALA A 156 -0.42 -9.21 -11.36
N LEU A 157 0.51 -9.33 -10.41
CA LEU A 157 1.81 -9.99 -10.61
C LEU A 157 1.83 -11.45 -10.18
N LYS A 158 0.79 -11.90 -9.48
CA LYS A 158 0.56 -13.31 -9.13
C LYS A 158 0.44 -14.17 -10.38
N GLY A 159 1.23 -15.25 -10.42
CA GLY A 159 1.37 -16.14 -11.58
C GLY A 159 2.17 -15.55 -12.75
N VAL A 160 2.57 -14.28 -12.67
CA VAL A 160 3.36 -13.59 -13.71
C VAL A 160 4.82 -13.47 -13.28
N ALA A 161 5.07 -12.84 -12.13
CA ALA A 161 6.42 -12.60 -11.62
C ALA A 161 6.79 -13.48 -10.41
N PHE A 162 5.79 -13.94 -9.66
CA PHE A 162 5.93 -14.92 -8.57
C PHE A 162 4.67 -15.81 -8.52
N GLY A 163 4.75 -16.98 -7.89
CA GLY A 163 3.65 -17.95 -7.91
C GLY A 163 2.39 -17.51 -7.17
N ASP A 164 2.53 -17.02 -5.95
CA ASP A 164 1.44 -16.64 -5.05
C ASP A 164 1.93 -15.53 -4.09
N ASP A 165 1.04 -14.64 -3.68
CA ASP A 165 1.34 -13.52 -2.78
C ASP A 165 1.76 -13.99 -1.38
N SER A 166 1.41 -15.21 -0.96
CA SER A 166 1.93 -15.87 0.25
C SER A 166 3.45 -16.11 0.23
N TRP A 167 4.09 -16.02 -0.93
CA TRP A 167 5.55 -16.10 -1.07
C TRP A 167 6.24 -14.76 -0.87
N VAL A 168 5.51 -13.65 -0.82
CA VAL A 168 6.09 -12.33 -0.49
C VAL A 168 6.42 -12.31 1.01
N ARG A 169 7.71 -12.24 1.34
CA ARG A 169 8.20 -12.26 2.74
C ARG A 169 8.90 -10.98 3.17
N SER A 170 9.18 -10.10 2.22
CA SER A 170 9.64 -8.74 2.48
C SER A 170 8.95 -7.83 1.47
N LEU A 171 8.41 -6.72 1.96
CA LEU A 171 7.71 -5.75 1.15
C LEU A 171 8.11 -4.37 1.65
N HIS A 172 8.72 -3.59 0.78
CA HIS A 172 9.01 -2.18 0.97
C HIS A 172 8.24 -1.39 -0.07
N ALA A 173 7.54 -0.33 0.37
CA ALA A 173 6.73 0.49 -0.51
C ALA A 173 6.89 1.95 -0.12
N GLN A 174 7.12 2.79 -1.12
CA GLN A 174 7.30 4.23 -0.92
C GLN A 174 6.60 5.01 -2.03
N ARG A 175 6.10 6.18 -1.65
CA ARG A 175 5.62 7.21 -2.57
C ARG A 175 6.82 8.06 -2.96
N MET A 176 7.02 8.22 -4.25
CA MET A 176 8.08 9.03 -4.85
C MET A 176 7.53 10.39 -5.26
N GLU A 177 8.43 11.30 -5.62
CA GLU A 177 8.02 12.58 -6.17
C GLU A 177 7.54 12.50 -7.63
N PRO A 178 6.59 13.34 -8.05
CA PRO A 178 6.13 13.39 -9.43
C PRO A 178 7.25 13.86 -10.38
N ASP A 179 7.55 13.06 -11.39
CA ASP A 179 8.61 13.34 -12.35
C ASP A 179 8.11 13.50 -13.82
N GLU A 180 9.02 13.68 -14.77
CA GLU A 180 8.72 13.88 -16.19
C GLU A 180 8.28 12.60 -16.92
N HIS A 181 8.49 11.43 -16.32
CA HIS A 181 8.13 10.14 -16.92
C HIS A 181 6.65 9.79 -16.69
N GLY A 182 5.92 10.66 -15.99
CA GLY A 182 4.50 10.48 -15.71
C GLY A 182 4.22 9.47 -14.60
N ALA A 183 2.92 9.30 -14.32
CA ALA A 183 2.47 8.39 -13.29
C ALA A 183 2.83 6.94 -13.64
N ARG A 184 3.40 6.21 -12.68
CA ARG A 184 3.79 4.82 -12.85
C ARG A 184 4.07 4.15 -11.51
N VAL A 185 4.15 2.84 -11.54
CA VAL A 185 4.75 2.05 -10.46
C VAL A 185 6.01 1.39 -11.00
N VAL A 186 7.11 1.56 -10.28
CA VAL A 186 8.31 0.75 -10.47
C VAL A 186 8.32 -0.32 -9.39
N VAL A 187 8.41 -1.59 -9.79
CA VAL A 187 8.50 -2.71 -8.86
C VAL A 187 9.75 -3.53 -9.17
N THR A 188 10.53 -3.81 -8.13
CA THR A 188 11.66 -4.73 -8.18
C THR A 188 11.34 -5.95 -7.33
N ILE A 189 11.48 -7.13 -7.92
CA ILE A 189 11.15 -8.41 -7.29
C ILE A 189 12.41 -9.25 -7.28
N SER A 190 12.91 -9.59 -6.10
CA SER A 190 14.11 -10.41 -5.94
C SER A 190 13.78 -11.69 -5.19
N PRO A 191 14.36 -12.85 -5.55
CA PRO A 191 14.23 -14.04 -4.72
C PRO A 191 14.92 -13.80 -3.37
N LEU A 192 14.33 -14.36 -2.32
CA LEU A 192 14.95 -14.44 -1.01
C LEU A 192 15.58 -15.82 -0.86
N VAL A 193 16.90 -15.87 -1.01
CA VAL A 193 17.67 -17.07 -0.67
C VAL A 193 17.64 -17.22 0.84
N ARG A 194 17.36 -18.43 1.30
CA ARG A 194 17.35 -18.75 2.71
C ARG A 194 18.35 -19.85 3.01
N GLU A 195 18.99 -19.72 4.16
CA GLU A 195 19.59 -20.85 4.86
C GLU A 195 18.51 -21.84 5.28
N ARG A 196 18.92 -23.09 5.52
CA ARG A 196 18.01 -24.13 6.00
C ARG A 196 17.40 -23.69 7.33
N VAL A 197 16.10 -23.90 7.51
CA VAL A 197 15.41 -23.49 8.74
C VAL A 197 15.80 -24.38 9.92
N ALA A 198 16.07 -25.67 9.67
CA ALA A 198 16.60 -26.63 10.62
C ALA A 198 17.84 -27.30 9.99
N PRO A 199 19.00 -26.60 9.95
CA PRO A 199 20.25 -27.13 9.38
C PRO A 199 20.68 -28.46 10.00
N GLU A 200 20.27 -28.72 11.24
CA GLU A 200 20.62 -29.88 12.05
C GLU A 200 19.93 -31.19 11.63
N LEU A 201 18.84 -31.14 10.84
CA LEU A 201 18.13 -32.34 10.40
C LEU A 201 18.68 -32.88 9.07
N PRO A 202 18.86 -34.22 8.92
CA PRO A 202 19.31 -34.84 7.68
C PRO A 202 18.29 -34.63 6.53
N LEU A 203 18.78 -34.74 5.29
CA LEU A 203 17.98 -34.63 4.06
C LEU A 203 17.17 -35.89 3.77
#